data_AF-A0A381YCW9-F1
#
_entry.id   AF-A0A381YCW9-F1
#
_cell.length_a   1.000
_cell.length_b   1.000
_cell.length_c   1.000
_cell.angle_alpha   90.00
_cell.angle_beta   90.00
_cell.angle_gamma   90.00
#
_symmetry.space_group_name_H-M   'P 1'
#
loop_
_entity.id
_entity.type
_entity.pdbx_description
1 polymer ?
#
loop_
_entity_poly.entity_id
_entity_poly.type
_entity_poly.pdbx_seq_one_letter_code
_entity_poly.pdbx_strand_id
1 'polypeptide(L)'
;MLLRFVFIGFTCLSTGCALINGMVANTAGKFFGSAEAVYASDEDPELVRDALPFSLKTMETLLDSSPENKNILLGACSGFTIYAYLFLQADAEMAEWDDYNLALELRERARKMYVRGRDYCLRRLDVTYPGIGSQLLWDPTVAVLDLELD
;
A
#
# COMPACT_ATOMS: atom_id res chain seq x y z
N MET A 1 48.91 2.71 -5.69
CA MET A 1 48.23 2.33 -4.42
C MET A 1 47.17 3.35 -4.02
N LEU A 2 47.46 4.65 -4.08
CA LEU A 2 46.50 5.74 -3.80
C LEU A 2 45.24 5.74 -4.70
N LEU A 3 45.38 5.41 -6.00
CA LEU A 3 44.24 5.39 -6.94
C LEU A 3 43.20 4.29 -6.62
N ARG A 4 43.62 3.19 -5.99
CA ARG A 4 42.73 2.09 -5.55
C ARG A 4 41.90 2.48 -4.32
N PHE A 5 42.46 3.29 -3.41
CA PHE A 5 41.72 3.79 -2.24
C PHE A 5 40.67 4.84 -2.61
N VAL A 6 40.93 5.66 -3.63
CA VAL A 6 39.94 6.62 -4.15
C VAL A 6 38.77 5.90 -4.82
N PHE A 7 39.02 4.82 -5.58
CA PHE A 7 37.97 4.01 -6.18
C PHE A 7 37.09 3.28 -5.15
N ILE A 8 37.69 2.73 -4.09
CA ILE A 8 36.97 2.07 -2.99
C ILE A 8 36.13 3.07 -2.19
N GLY A 9 36.66 4.28 -1.94
CA GLY A 9 35.92 5.36 -1.29
C GLY A 9 34.70 5.81 -2.08
N PHE A 10 34.83 5.93 -3.40
CA PHE A 10 33.73 6.39 -4.28
C PHE A 10 32.58 5.37 -4.38
N THR A 11 32.87 4.06 -4.39
CA THR A 11 31.83 3.01 -4.36
C THR A 11 31.06 2.89 -3.05
N CYS A 12 31.60 3.40 -1.94
CA CYS A 12 30.94 3.33 -0.63
C CYS A 12 29.93 4.47 -0.39
N LEU A 13 30.05 5.59 -1.12
CA LEU A 13 29.13 6.72 -1.00
C LEU A 13 27.80 6.51 -1.76
N SER A 14 27.77 5.66 -2.79
CA SER A 14 26.55 5.43 -3.58
C SER A 14 25.58 4.41 -2.97
N THR A 15 26.05 3.51 -2.10
CA THR A 15 25.21 2.54 -1.36
C THR A 15 24.51 3.15 -0.15
N GLY A 16 24.94 4.32 0.33
CA GLY A 16 24.35 4.99 1.49
C GLY A 16 22.90 5.42 1.28
N CYS A 17 22.57 5.99 0.12
CA CYS A 17 21.20 6.45 -0.16
C CYS A 17 20.19 5.29 -0.21
N ALA A 18 20.53 4.17 -0.86
CA ALA A 18 19.65 3.01 -0.92
C ALA A 18 19.39 2.38 0.46
N LEU A 19 20.43 2.34 1.31
CA LEU A 19 20.34 1.77 2.66
C LEU A 19 19.52 2.69 3.59
N ILE A 20 19.74 4.00 3.54
CA ILE A 20 18.97 4.98 4.33
C ILE A 20 17.51 4.99 3.89
N ASN A 21 17.22 4.98 2.59
CA ASN A 21 15.85 4.94 2.06
C ASN A 21 15.12 3.66 2.50
N GLY A 22 15.79 2.50 2.44
CA GLY A 22 15.24 1.24 2.93
C GLY A 22 14.95 1.26 4.43
N MET A 23 15.83 1.88 5.23
CA MET A 23 15.62 2.01 6.68
C MET A 23 14.42 2.90 7.02
N VAL A 24 14.31 4.07 6.39
CA VAL A 24 13.17 5.00 6.56
C VAL A 24 11.87 4.34 6.12
N ALA A 25 11.89 3.61 5.00
CA ALA A 25 10.72 2.88 4.54
C ALA A 25 10.31 1.77 5.52
N ASN A 26 11.27 1.06 6.12
CA ASN A 26 10.95 0.00 7.08
C ASN A 26 10.39 0.53 8.40
N THR A 27 10.93 1.64 8.91
CA THR A 27 10.38 2.30 10.11
C THR A 27 9.00 2.89 9.84
N ALA A 28 8.81 3.55 8.69
CA ALA A 28 7.51 4.05 8.26
C ALA A 28 6.49 2.91 8.06
N GLY A 29 6.88 1.79 7.45
CA GLY A 29 6.03 0.62 7.28
C GLY A 29 5.55 0.04 8.62
N LYS A 30 6.43 -0.06 9.62
CA LYS A 30 6.04 -0.45 10.98
C LYS A 30 5.10 0.58 11.63
N PHE A 31 5.37 1.86 11.43
CA PHE A 31 4.49 2.94 11.90
C PHE A 31 3.08 2.80 11.30
N PHE A 32 2.95 2.63 9.98
CA PHE A 32 1.64 2.48 9.34
C PHE A 32 0.90 1.22 9.80
N GLY A 33 1.61 0.11 10.04
CA GLY A 33 1.01 -1.07 10.66
C GLY A 33 0.45 -0.82 12.06
N SER A 34 1.10 0.05 12.86
CA SER A 34 0.56 0.47 14.16
C SER A 34 -0.46 1.62 14.08
N ALA A 35 -0.39 2.45 13.04
CA ALA A 35 -1.25 3.61 12.85
C ALA A 35 -2.70 3.20 12.54
N GLU A 36 -2.90 2.01 11.95
CA GLU A 36 -4.22 1.43 11.74
C GLU A 36 -5.03 1.36 13.04
N ALA A 37 -4.42 0.96 14.15
CA ALA A 37 -5.07 0.93 15.45
C ALA A 37 -5.44 2.33 15.96
N VAL A 38 -4.63 3.34 15.67
CA VAL A 38 -4.90 4.74 16.05
C VAL A 38 -6.12 5.26 15.30
N TYR A 39 -6.14 5.11 13.97
CA TYR A 39 -7.30 5.49 13.16
C TYR A 39 -8.57 4.72 13.55
N ALA A 40 -8.46 3.42 13.83
CA ALA A 40 -9.60 2.58 14.19
C ALA A 40 -10.17 2.90 15.58
N SER A 41 -9.36 3.43 16.49
CA SER A 41 -9.78 3.84 17.84
C SER A 41 -10.30 5.28 17.92
N ASP A 42 -10.23 6.04 16.82
CA ASP A 42 -10.66 7.43 16.79
C ASP A 42 -12.20 7.52 16.85
N GLU A 43 -12.71 8.47 17.63
CA GLU A 43 -14.16 8.70 17.79
C GLU A 43 -14.72 9.65 16.72
N ASP A 44 -13.85 10.35 15.97
CA ASP A 44 -14.23 11.28 14.91
C ASP A 44 -13.96 10.67 13.51
N PRO A 45 -14.97 10.07 12.85
CA PRO A 45 -14.79 9.46 11.54
C PRO A 45 -14.47 10.48 10.43
N GLU A 46 -14.84 11.76 10.58
CA GLU A 46 -14.50 12.80 9.58
C GLU A 46 -13.03 13.20 9.70
N LEU A 47 -12.47 13.25 10.92
CA LEU A 47 -11.03 13.43 11.09
C LEU A 47 -10.23 12.31 10.42
N VAL A 48 -10.67 11.05 10.59
CA VAL A 48 -10.07 9.89 9.93
C VAL A 48 -10.20 10.00 8.40
N ARG A 49 -11.39 10.38 7.91
CA ARG A 49 -11.66 10.58 6.48
C ARG A 49 -10.71 11.58 5.84
N ASP A 50 -10.45 12.71 6.51
CA ASP A 50 -9.60 13.78 6.01
C ASP A 50 -8.10 13.42 6.07
N ALA A 51 -7.69 12.60 7.04
CA ALA A 51 -6.31 12.19 7.22
C ALA A 51 -5.87 11.07 6.26
N LEU A 52 -6.75 10.13 5.94
CA LEU A 52 -6.42 8.94 5.15
C LEU A 52 -5.84 9.24 3.75
N PRO A 53 -6.35 10.21 2.96
CA PRO A 53 -5.78 10.52 1.66
C PRO A 53 -4.29 10.90 1.72
N PHE A 54 -3.88 11.69 2.72
CA PHE A 54 -2.48 12.05 2.92
C PHE A 54 -1.63 10.83 3.30
N SER A 55 -2.13 10.01 4.24
CA SER A 55 -1.48 8.77 4.65
C SER A 55 -1.25 7.82 3.46
N LEU A 56 -2.29 7.62 2.63
CA LEU A 56 -2.24 6.79 1.43
C LEU A 56 -1.20 7.30 0.41
N LYS A 57 -1.20 8.60 0.10
CA LYS A 57 -0.21 9.19 -0.82
C LYS A 57 1.21 9.14 -0.25
N THR A 58 1.36 9.24 1.08
CA THR A 58 2.66 9.08 1.73
C THR A 58 3.18 7.67 1.57
N MET A 59 2.33 6.65 1.77
CA MET A 59 2.70 5.25 1.52
C MET A 59 3.08 5.01 0.06
N GLU A 60 2.31 5.53 -0.91
CA GLU A 60 2.67 5.42 -2.34
C GLU A 60 4.04 6.07 -2.64
N THR A 61 4.34 7.22 -2.02
CA THR A 61 5.62 7.92 -2.17
C THR A 61 6.78 7.09 -1.59
N LEU A 62 6.58 6.46 -0.43
CA LEU A 62 7.60 5.59 0.17
C LEU A 62 7.81 4.31 -0.63
N LEU A 63 6.77 3.79 -1.28
CA LEU A 63 6.88 2.64 -2.18
C LEU A 63 7.65 2.95 -3.47
N ASP A 64 7.69 4.20 -3.91
CA ASP A 64 8.57 4.61 -5.01
C ASP A 64 10.05 4.40 -4.65
N SER A 65 10.41 4.68 -3.39
CA SER A 65 11.76 4.49 -2.86
C SER A 65 12.05 3.07 -2.37
N SER A 66 11.02 2.30 -1.98
CA SER A 66 11.15 0.96 -1.42
C SER A 66 10.02 0.04 -1.92
N PRO A 67 10.09 -0.40 -3.20
CA PRO A 67 8.95 -1.01 -3.90
C PRO A 67 8.53 -2.38 -3.36
N GLU A 68 9.43 -3.07 -2.65
CA GLU A 68 9.24 -4.42 -2.11
C GLU A 68 9.00 -4.42 -0.58
N ASN A 69 8.81 -3.25 0.03
CA ASN A 69 8.59 -3.17 1.48
C ASN A 69 7.23 -3.76 1.87
N LYS A 70 7.25 -4.99 2.39
CA LYS A 70 6.03 -5.76 2.74
C LYS A 70 5.10 -5.02 3.70
N ASN A 71 5.63 -4.23 4.64
CA ASN A 71 4.81 -3.51 5.63
C ASN A 71 4.09 -2.33 5.00
N ILE A 72 4.77 -1.54 4.15
CA ILE A 72 4.13 -0.43 3.44
C ILE A 72 3.13 -0.97 2.41
N LEU A 73 3.47 -2.05 1.70
CA LEU A 73 2.54 -2.70 0.77
C LEU A 73 1.27 -3.20 1.48
N LEU A 74 1.40 -3.78 2.68
CA LEU A 74 0.24 -4.19 3.49
C LEU A 74 -0.59 -2.99 3.95
N GLY A 75 0.05 -1.93 4.44
CA GLY A 75 -0.66 -0.70 4.84
C GLY A 75 -1.38 -0.02 3.68
N ALA A 76 -0.80 0.01 2.48
CA ALA A 76 -1.45 0.53 1.28
C ALA A 76 -2.63 -0.37 0.85
N CYS A 77 -2.44 -1.69 0.89
CA CYS A 77 -3.48 -2.69 0.63
C CYS A 77 -4.71 -2.48 1.54
N SER A 78 -4.52 -2.45 2.87
CA SER A 78 -5.62 -2.25 3.81
C SER A 78 -6.20 -0.84 3.71
N GLY A 79 -5.36 0.20 3.70
CA GLY A 79 -5.78 1.59 3.71
C GLY A 79 -6.61 2.01 2.50
N PHE A 80 -6.24 1.60 1.28
CA PHE A 80 -7.04 1.90 0.09
C PHE A 80 -8.39 1.16 0.12
N THR A 81 -8.40 -0.08 0.63
CA THR A 81 -9.63 -0.89 0.75
C THR A 81 -10.60 -0.30 1.77
N ILE A 82 -10.10 0.10 2.94
CA ILE A 82 -10.89 0.73 4.01
C ILE A 82 -11.41 2.09 3.55
N TYR A 83 -10.57 2.93 2.94
CA TYR A 83 -10.99 4.24 2.46
C TYR A 83 -12.09 4.14 1.39
N ALA A 84 -11.95 3.18 0.47
CA ALA A 84 -12.98 2.89 -0.54
C ALA A 84 -14.31 2.49 0.11
N TYR A 85 -14.25 1.57 1.08
CA TYR A 85 -15.44 1.02 1.73
C TYR A 85 -16.16 2.05 2.61
N LEU A 86 -15.44 2.66 3.55
CA LEU A 86 -16.05 3.51 4.58
C LEU A 86 -16.54 4.84 4.05
N PHE A 87 -15.88 5.42 3.04
CA PHE A 87 -16.13 6.82 2.65
C PHE A 87 -16.55 7.02 1.21
N LEU A 88 -16.22 6.13 0.27
CA LEU A 88 -16.62 6.29 -1.13
C LEU A 88 -17.82 5.43 -1.46
N GLN A 89 -17.80 4.15 -1.07
CA GLN A 89 -18.92 3.26 -1.31
C GLN A 89 -20.12 3.62 -0.43
N ALA A 90 -19.91 3.88 0.86
CA ALA A 90 -20.98 4.32 1.76
C ALA A 90 -21.68 5.59 1.26
N ASP A 91 -20.91 6.62 0.90
CA ASP A 91 -21.46 7.85 0.31
C ASP A 91 -22.23 7.59 -0.99
N ALA A 92 -21.75 6.67 -1.83
CA ALA A 92 -22.44 6.31 -3.06
C ALA A 92 -23.79 5.64 -2.80
N GLU A 93 -23.85 4.74 -1.81
CA GLU A 93 -25.08 4.06 -1.39
C GLU A 93 -26.09 5.04 -0.79
N MET A 94 -25.61 6.03 -0.03
CA MET A 94 -26.45 7.12 0.47
C MET A 94 -26.98 8.00 -0.66
N ALA A 95 -26.12 8.38 -1.60
CA ALA A 95 -26.49 9.25 -2.72
C ALA A 95 -27.47 8.59 -3.71
N GLU A 96 -27.54 7.26 -3.79
CA GLU A 96 -28.35 6.56 -4.79
C GLU A 96 -29.84 6.93 -4.77
N TRP A 97 -30.37 7.28 -3.60
CA TRP A 97 -31.77 7.64 -3.42
C TRP A 97 -32.09 9.08 -3.86
N ASP A 98 -31.10 9.98 -3.78
CA ASP A 98 -31.28 11.42 -3.96
C ASP A 98 -30.64 11.95 -5.26
N ASP A 99 -29.44 11.45 -5.59
CA ASP A 99 -28.66 11.80 -6.78
C ASP A 99 -27.93 10.57 -7.34
N TYR A 100 -28.58 9.92 -8.30
CA TYR A 100 -28.03 8.75 -8.96
C TYR A 100 -26.74 9.02 -9.74
N ASN A 101 -26.56 10.23 -10.29
CA ASN A 101 -25.33 10.55 -11.03
C ASN A 101 -24.15 10.65 -10.07
N LEU A 102 -24.34 11.31 -8.93
CA LEU A 102 -23.34 11.35 -7.87
C LEU A 102 -23.00 9.94 -7.36
N ALA A 103 -24.00 9.07 -7.18
CA ALA A 103 -23.78 7.68 -6.79
C ALA A 103 -22.90 6.92 -7.80
N LEU A 104 -23.12 7.11 -9.11
CA LEU A 104 -22.28 6.52 -10.15
C LEU A 104 -20.84 7.02 -10.10
N GLU A 105 -20.63 8.32 -9.90
CA GLU A 105 -19.29 8.91 -9.77
C GLU A 105 -18.54 8.34 -8.57
N LEU A 106 -19.19 8.26 -7.41
CA LEU A 106 -18.62 7.74 -6.19
C LEU A 106 -18.32 6.24 -6.29
N ARG A 107 -19.19 5.44 -6.92
CA ARG A 107 -18.93 4.02 -7.23
C ARG A 107 -17.69 3.83 -8.09
N GLU A 108 -17.53 4.65 -9.13
CA GLU A 108 -16.35 4.55 -9.98
C GLU A 108 -15.08 4.95 -9.22
N ARG A 109 -15.16 5.95 -8.33
CA ARG A 109 -14.04 6.30 -7.43
C ARG A 109 -13.72 5.16 -6.47
N ALA A 110 -14.72 4.56 -5.82
CA ALA A 110 -14.55 3.43 -4.92
C ALA A 110 -13.90 2.23 -5.64
N ARG A 111 -14.40 1.88 -6.84
CA ARG A 111 -13.83 0.82 -7.68
C ARG A 111 -12.35 1.04 -7.98
N LYS A 112 -11.96 2.27 -8.33
CA LYS A 112 -10.54 2.61 -8.57
C LYS A 112 -9.68 2.40 -7.32
N MET A 113 -10.20 2.74 -6.13
CA MET A 113 -9.49 2.55 -4.87
C MET A 113 -9.38 1.07 -4.49
N TYR A 114 -10.44 0.28 -4.66
CA TYR A 114 -10.40 -1.17 -4.44
C TYR A 114 -9.40 -1.88 -5.35
N VAL A 115 -9.43 -1.58 -6.66
CA VAL A 115 -8.48 -2.15 -7.62
C VAL A 115 -7.05 -1.80 -7.23
N ARG A 116 -6.82 -0.54 -6.84
CA ARG A 116 -5.50 -0.09 -6.38
C ARG A 116 -5.05 -0.79 -5.10
N GLY A 117 -5.93 -0.91 -4.11
CA GLY A 117 -5.67 -1.65 -2.87
C GLY A 117 -5.31 -3.11 -3.16
N ARG A 118 -6.13 -3.80 -3.96
CA ARG A 118 -5.87 -5.17 -4.43
C ARG A 118 -4.50 -5.30 -5.07
N ASP A 119 -4.12 -4.37 -5.96
CA ASP A 119 -2.83 -4.44 -6.65
C ASP A 119 -1.65 -4.32 -5.65
N TYR A 120 -1.78 -3.53 -4.58
CA TYR A 120 -0.80 -3.52 -3.48
C TYR A 120 -0.80 -4.83 -2.67
N CYS A 121 -1.97 -5.43 -2.44
CA CYS A 121 -2.06 -6.75 -1.78
C CYS A 121 -1.35 -7.83 -2.59
N LEU A 122 -1.58 -7.88 -3.90
CA LEU A 122 -0.94 -8.82 -4.82
C LEU A 122 0.57 -8.60 -4.88
N ARG A 123 1.02 -7.34 -4.95
CA ARG A 123 2.45 -7.01 -4.86
C ARG A 123 3.07 -7.52 -3.56
N ARG A 124 2.41 -7.35 -2.41
CA ARG A 124 2.90 -7.86 -1.11
C ARG A 124 3.06 -9.39 -1.12
N LEU A 125 2.10 -10.09 -1.73
CA LEU A 125 2.16 -11.54 -1.92
C LEU A 125 3.31 -11.91 -2.85
N ASP A 126 3.47 -11.24 -3.99
CA ASP A 126 4.55 -11.48 -4.96
C ASP A 126 5.95 -11.32 -4.37
N VAL A 127 6.16 -10.40 -3.40
CA VAL A 127 7.46 -10.28 -2.70
C VAL A 127 7.77 -11.54 -1.88
N THR A 128 6.76 -12.30 -1.45
CA THR A 128 6.94 -13.55 -0.67
C THR A 128 6.90 -14.78 -1.58
N TYR A 129 6.00 -14.80 -2.55
CA TYR A 129 5.77 -15.90 -3.48
C TYR A 129 5.84 -15.34 -4.92
N PRO A 130 7.03 -15.29 -5.52
CA PRO A 130 7.23 -14.66 -6.82
C PRO A 130 6.28 -15.20 -7.91
N GLY A 131 5.50 -14.31 -8.53
CA GLY A 131 4.61 -14.63 -9.65
C GLY A 131 3.20 -15.06 -9.23
N ILE A 132 2.91 -15.18 -7.93
CA ILE A 132 1.60 -15.57 -7.41
C ILE A 132 0.48 -14.65 -7.91
N GLY A 133 0.72 -13.35 -8.07
CA GLY A 133 -0.28 -12.40 -8.55
C GLY A 133 -0.80 -12.76 -9.94
N SER A 134 0.10 -13.20 -10.83
CA SER A 134 -0.28 -13.67 -12.17
C SER A 134 -0.92 -15.05 -12.17
N GLN A 135 -0.46 -15.95 -11.31
CA GLN A 135 -1.00 -17.31 -11.20
C GLN A 135 -2.41 -17.29 -10.64
N LEU A 136 -2.71 -16.44 -9.65
CA LEU A 136 -4.06 -16.26 -9.10
C LEU A 136 -5.09 -15.82 -10.15
N LEU A 137 -4.66 -15.16 -11.24
CA LEU A 137 -5.56 -14.80 -12.34
C LEU A 137 -5.82 -15.96 -13.31
N TRP A 138 -4.88 -16.90 -13.43
CA TRP A 138 -4.95 -18.01 -14.39
C TRP A 138 -5.49 -19.30 -13.76
N ASP A 139 -4.92 -19.72 -12.64
CA ASP A 139 -5.28 -20.94 -11.92
C ASP A 139 -5.12 -20.71 -10.41
N PRO A 140 -6.18 -20.22 -9.73
CA PRO A 140 -6.13 -19.94 -8.30
C PRO A 140 -5.84 -21.18 -7.45
N THR A 141 -6.27 -22.37 -7.89
CA THR A 141 -6.09 -23.61 -7.13
C THR A 141 -4.62 -24.02 -7.13
N VAL A 142 -3.95 -23.94 -8.28
CA VAL A 142 -2.50 -24.18 -8.38
C VAL A 142 -1.71 -23.09 -7.66
N ALA A 143 -2.12 -21.82 -7.75
CA ALA A 143 -1.40 -20.70 -7.15
C ALA A 143 -1.26 -20.78 -5.61
N VAL A 144 -2.19 -21.46 -4.94
CA VAL A 144 -2.23 -21.53 -3.46
C VAL A 144 -1.73 -22.86 -2.88
N LEU A 145 -1.36 -23.83 -3.72
CA LEU A 145 -0.96 -25.18 -3.29
C LEU A 145 0.28 -25.19 -2.40
N ASP A 146 1.24 -24.30 -2.68
CA ASP A 146 2.51 -24.18 -1.95
C ASP A 146 2.54 -22.97 -0.98
N LEU A 147 1.38 -22.36 -0.70
CA LEU A 147 1.29 -21.29 0.28
C LEU A 147 1.39 -21.85 1.70
N GLU A 148 2.56 -21.71 2.31
CA GLU A 148 2.71 -21.86 3.76
C GLU A 148 2.10 -20.64 4.46
N LEU A 149 0.89 -20.81 5.01
CA LEU A 149 0.27 -19.82 5.88
C LEU A 149 0.80 -20.05 7.30
N ASP A 150 1.67 -19.15 7.76
CA ASP A 150 2.12 -19.06 9.16
C ASP A 150 0.96 -18.76 10.12
#